data_AF-A0A350DFV0-F1
#
_entry.id   AF-A0A350DFV0-F1
#
_cell.length_a   1.000
_cell.length_b   1.000
_cell.length_c   1.000
_cell.angle_alpha   90.00
_cell.angle_beta   90.00
_cell.angle_gamma   90.00
#
_symmetry.space_group_name_H-M   'P 1'
#
loop_
_entity.id
_entity.type
_entity.pdbx_description
1 polymer ?
#
loop_
_entity_poly.entity_id
_entity_poly.type
_entity_poly.pdbx_seq_one_letter_code
_entity_poly.pdbx_strand_id
1 'polypeptide(L)'
;MLTTIHEVNQRMRQRMPSAAKSCAPWLVLAGSLLPAFAYADDVAERLAENLQVNGQPMPVEQVSATPMEGIYHVRLESGESFYSNADGSHFLVGDLYQNADNGLVNLTEQSRNQERAAALAAIPESERVVFRGVEEPKATVVVFT
;
A
#
# COMPACT_ATOMS: atom_id res chain seq x y z
N MET A 1 20.28 6.01 -41.99
CA MET A 1 19.57 5.36 -40.86
C MET A 1 19.66 6.23 -39.60
N LEU A 2 19.41 7.54 -39.73
CA LEU A 2 19.46 8.53 -38.63
C LEU A 2 18.17 9.38 -38.58
N THR A 3 17.15 9.01 -39.35
CA THR A 3 15.92 9.78 -39.55
C THR A 3 14.79 9.37 -38.60
N THR A 4 14.86 8.18 -38.00
CA THR A 4 13.77 7.64 -37.17
C THR A 4 13.83 8.11 -35.71
N ILE A 5 15.02 8.40 -35.16
CA ILE A 5 15.17 8.84 -33.75
C ILE A 5 14.72 10.29 -33.57
N HIS A 6 14.91 11.14 -34.59
CA HIS A 6 14.50 12.54 -34.53
C HIS A 6 12.96 12.70 -34.56
N GLU A 7 12.26 11.85 -35.31
CA GLU A 7 10.79 11.88 -35.39
C GLU A 7 10.10 11.46 -34.08
N VAL A 8 10.66 10.50 -33.34
CA VAL A 8 10.11 10.08 -32.04
C VAL A 8 10.27 11.20 -31.00
N ASN A 9 11.39 11.91 -31.02
CA ASN A 9 11.67 12.98 -30.06
C ASN A 9 10.79 14.24 -30.32
N GLN A 10 10.38 14.47 -31.57
CA GLN A 10 9.43 15.52 -31.92
C GLN A 10 7.98 15.17 -31.53
N ARG A 11 7.56 13.91 -31.69
CA ARG A 11 6.21 13.45 -31.29
C ARG A 11 5.99 13.46 -29.78
N MET A 12 7.04 13.36 -28.96
CA MET A 12 6.93 13.43 -27.49
C MET A 12 6.75 14.86 -26.94
N ARG A 13 7.20 15.90 -27.66
CA ARG A 13 7.00 17.31 -27.24
C ARG A 13 5.61 17.88 -27.54
N GLN A 14 4.81 17.21 -28.38
CA GLN A 14 3.50 17.70 -28.82
C GLN A 14 2.31 17.19 -27.98
N ARG A 15 2.54 16.51 -26.85
CA ARG A 15 1.50 16.05 -25.92
C ARG A 15 1.55 16.77 -24.57
N MET A 16 1.61 18.10 -24.58
CA MET A 16 1.32 18.89 -23.39
C MET A 16 0.18 19.86 -23.72
N PRO A 17 -1.02 19.68 -23.15
CA PRO A 17 -2.06 20.70 -23.22
C PRO A 17 -1.64 21.91 -22.38
N SER A 18 -1.66 23.07 -23.04
CA SER A 18 -1.35 24.39 -22.48
C SER A 18 -2.33 24.75 -21.35
N ALA A 19 -1.78 25.16 -20.22
CA ALA A 19 -2.51 25.67 -19.08
C ALA A 19 -3.22 26.99 -19.43
N ALA A 20 -4.55 26.95 -19.51
CA ALA A 20 -5.38 28.15 -19.53
C ALA A 20 -5.84 28.48 -18.09
N LYS A 21 -5.44 29.66 -17.63
CA LYS A 21 -5.84 30.28 -16.36
C LYS A 21 -7.18 31.02 -16.53
N SER A 22 -8.15 30.77 -15.65
CA SER A 22 -9.30 31.64 -15.29
C SER A 22 -10.30 30.78 -14.50
N CYS A 23 -11.13 31.22 -13.57
CA CYS A 23 -11.31 32.40 -12.72
C CYS A 23 -12.56 32.07 -11.87
N ALA A 24 -12.62 32.62 -10.66
CA ALA A 24 -13.79 32.74 -9.78
C ALA A 24 -14.20 31.52 -8.91
N PRO A 25 -14.34 31.73 -7.58
CA PRO A 25 -14.65 30.70 -6.60
C PRO A 25 -16.16 30.54 -6.45
N TRP A 26 -16.65 29.29 -6.41
CA TRP A 26 -18.02 29.01 -5.99
C TRP A 26 -17.99 28.43 -4.58
N LEU A 27 -18.53 29.20 -3.62
CA LEU A 27 -18.99 28.68 -2.34
C LEU A 27 -20.00 27.56 -2.61
N VAL A 28 -19.72 26.34 -2.17
CA VAL A 28 -20.75 25.35 -1.84
C VAL A 28 -20.48 24.82 -0.44
N LEU A 29 -21.44 25.14 0.42
CA LEU A 29 -21.64 24.65 1.77
C LEU A 29 -22.04 23.16 1.69
N ALA A 30 -21.19 22.23 2.12
CA ALA A 30 -21.55 20.83 2.35
C ALA A 30 -20.50 20.13 3.23
N GLY A 31 -20.40 20.55 4.49
CA GLY A 31 -19.47 19.97 5.47
C GLY A 31 -20.18 19.15 6.53
N SER A 32 -20.82 18.03 6.17
CA SER A 32 -21.30 17.05 7.16
C SER A 32 -21.52 15.68 6.54
N LEU A 33 -20.44 15.00 6.15
CA LEU A 33 -20.43 13.58 5.79
C LEU A 33 -19.05 12.99 6.09
N LEU A 34 -18.68 12.87 7.37
CA LEU A 34 -17.53 12.05 7.79
C LEU A 34 -17.81 11.37 9.14
N PRO A 35 -18.46 10.18 9.15
CA PRO A 35 -18.23 9.22 10.23
C PRO A 35 -17.66 7.86 9.76
N ALA A 36 -17.46 7.64 8.46
CA ALA A 36 -17.08 6.32 7.96
C ALA A 36 -15.67 5.87 8.40
N PHE A 37 -14.73 6.80 8.59
CA PHE A 37 -13.36 6.45 9.00
C PHE A 37 -13.22 6.16 10.49
N ALA A 38 -14.02 6.83 11.35
CA ALA A 38 -13.93 6.64 12.80
C ALA A 38 -14.41 5.24 13.25
N TYR A 39 -15.34 4.63 12.52
CA TYR A 39 -15.82 3.29 12.83
C TYR A 39 -14.81 2.19 12.49
N ALA A 40 -14.00 2.37 11.44
CA ALA A 40 -13.01 1.37 11.04
C ALA A 40 -11.84 1.29 12.02
N ASP A 41 -11.39 2.44 12.56
CA ASP A 41 -10.31 2.49 13.55
C ASP A 41 -10.72 1.83 14.88
N ASP A 42 -11.92 2.11 15.40
CA ASP A 42 -12.42 1.47 16.64
C ASP A 42 -12.53 -0.06 16.49
N VAL A 43 -13.03 -0.54 15.35
CA VAL A 43 -13.10 -1.99 15.10
C VAL A 43 -11.72 -2.62 15.00
N ALA A 44 -10.79 -1.98 14.31
CA ALA A 44 -9.42 -2.50 14.17
C ALA A 44 -8.71 -2.60 15.52
N GLU A 45 -8.83 -1.57 16.37
CA GLU A 45 -8.26 -1.55 17.72
C GLU A 45 -8.88 -2.64 18.60
N ARG A 46 -10.21 -2.76 18.61
CA ARG A 46 -10.90 -3.81 19.36
C ARG A 46 -10.51 -5.21 18.90
N LEU A 47 -10.37 -5.43 17.59
CA LEU A 47 -9.93 -6.70 17.05
C LEU A 47 -8.48 -6.99 17.45
N ALA A 48 -7.60 -6.00 17.42
CA ALA A 48 -6.21 -6.15 17.84
C ALA A 48 -6.09 -6.58 19.32
N GLU A 49 -6.89 -5.99 20.20
CA GLU A 49 -6.84 -6.26 21.64
C GLU A 49 -7.53 -7.57 22.05
N ASN A 50 -8.61 -7.95 21.38
CA ASN A 50 -9.52 -8.99 21.87
C ASN A 50 -9.50 -10.28 21.05
N LEU A 51 -8.72 -10.35 19.98
CA LEU A 51 -8.71 -11.52 19.11
C LEU A 51 -8.22 -12.77 19.86
N GLN A 52 -9.06 -13.81 19.85
CA GLN A 52 -8.79 -15.08 20.48
C GLN A 52 -9.10 -16.25 19.54
N VAL A 53 -8.30 -17.30 19.65
CA VAL A 53 -8.55 -18.58 18.98
C VAL A 53 -8.59 -19.66 20.06
N ASN A 54 -9.69 -20.41 20.12
CA ASN A 54 -9.92 -21.44 21.15
C ASN A 54 -9.76 -20.92 22.60
N GLY A 55 -10.13 -19.66 22.84
CA GLY A 55 -10.01 -19.01 24.16
C GLY A 55 -8.59 -18.58 24.53
N GLN A 56 -7.63 -18.68 23.61
CA GLN A 56 -6.28 -18.17 23.79
C GLN A 56 -6.10 -16.86 23.00
N PRO A 57 -5.52 -15.81 23.61
CA PRO A 57 -5.24 -14.57 22.91
C PRO A 57 -4.21 -14.80 21.79
N MET A 58 -4.43 -14.15 20.65
CA MET A 58 -3.50 -14.18 19.53
C MET A 58 -2.46 -13.06 19.67
N PRO A 59 -1.19 -13.29 19.31
CA PRO A 59 -0.15 -12.24 19.34
C PRO A 59 -0.30 -11.32 18.12
N VAL A 60 -1.31 -10.45 18.14
CA VAL A 60 -1.59 -9.52 17.04
C VAL A 60 -0.60 -8.36 17.07
N GLU A 61 0.13 -8.17 15.98
CA GLU A 61 1.01 -7.01 15.78
C GLU A 61 0.21 -5.82 15.23
N GLN A 62 -0.67 -6.06 14.26
CA GLN A 62 -1.38 -5.01 13.55
C GLN A 62 -2.69 -5.49 12.96
N VAL A 63 -3.72 -4.63 13.01
CA VAL A 63 -4.96 -4.79 12.26
C VAL A 63 -5.12 -3.59 11.32
N SER A 64 -5.50 -3.84 10.07
CA SER A 64 -5.74 -2.79 9.07
C SER A 64 -7.02 -3.04 8.29
N ALA A 65 -7.74 -1.98 7.95
CA ALA A 65 -8.93 -2.06 7.12
C ALA A 65 -8.55 -2.43 5.68
N THR A 66 -9.38 -3.25 5.04
CA THR A 66 -9.24 -3.54 3.61
C THR A 66 -10.25 -2.72 2.79
N PRO A 67 -10.09 -2.64 1.46
CA PRO A 67 -11.12 -2.06 0.59
C PRO A 67 -12.45 -2.85 0.58
N MET A 68 -12.48 -4.08 1.12
CA MET A 68 -13.70 -4.85 1.30
C MET A 68 -14.33 -4.53 2.65
N GLU A 69 -15.57 -4.03 2.63
CA GLU A 69 -16.31 -3.68 3.84
C GLU A 69 -16.43 -4.89 4.79
N GLY A 70 -16.16 -4.65 6.07
CA GLY A 70 -16.24 -5.66 7.11
C GLY A 70 -15.11 -6.68 7.12
N ILE A 71 -14.13 -6.57 6.21
CA ILE A 71 -12.95 -7.45 6.15
C ILE A 71 -11.71 -6.66 6.57
N TYR A 72 -10.99 -7.21 7.54
CA TYR A 72 -9.81 -6.63 8.14
C TYR A 72 -8.62 -7.55 7.91
N HIS A 73 -7.46 -6.98 7.61
CA HIS A 73 -6.19 -7.70 7.50
C HIS A 73 -5.52 -7.69 8.87
N VAL A 74 -5.28 -8.88 9.42
CA VAL A 74 -4.64 -9.09 10.72
C VAL A 74 -3.26 -9.66 10.48
N ARG A 75 -2.24 -9.03 11.07
CA ARG A 75 -0.89 -9.58 11.15
C ARG A 75 -0.54 -9.93 12.59
N LEU A 76 0.12 -11.06 12.74
CA LEU A 76 0.70 -11.54 13.99
C LEU A 76 2.16 -11.11 14.11
N GLU A 77 2.67 -11.07 15.33
CA GLU A 77 4.09 -10.79 15.63
C GLU A 77 5.05 -11.78 14.93
N SER A 78 4.59 -12.98 14.56
CA SER A 78 5.37 -13.96 13.79
C SER A 78 5.63 -13.53 12.34
N GLY A 79 4.91 -12.52 11.84
CA GLY A 79 4.88 -12.11 10.43
C GLY A 79 3.80 -12.81 9.60
N GLU A 80 3.13 -13.83 10.15
CA GLU A 80 1.97 -14.46 9.52
C GLU A 80 0.79 -13.49 9.49
N SER A 81 -0.04 -13.59 8.44
CA SER A 81 -1.21 -12.73 8.29
C SER A 81 -2.40 -13.48 7.73
N PHE A 82 -3.59 -13.07 8.14
CA PHE A 82 -4.87 -13.58 7.65
C PHE A 82 -5.89 -12.43 7.61
N TYR A 83 -7.06 -12.72 7.07
CA TYR A 83 -8.18 -11.79 7.12
C TYR A 83 -9.22 -12.27 8.12
N SER A 84 -9.90 -11.32 8.74
CA SER A 84 -11.00 -11.59 9.66
C SER A 84 -12.14 -10.62 9.45
N ASN A 85 -13.33 -11.04 9.86
CA ASN A 85 -14.45 -10.12 9.99
C ASN A 85 -14.30 -9.27 11.28
N ALA A 86 -15.11 -8.23 11.41
CA ALA A 86 -15.01 -7.22 12.47
C ALA A 86 -14.92 -7.78 13.91
N ASP A 87 -15.54 -8.91 14.20
CA ASP A 87 -15.62 -9.49 15.54
C ASP A 87 -14.66 -10.67 15.78
N GLY A 88 -13.83 -11.04 14.79
CA GLY A 88 -12.89 -12.14 14.95
C GLY A 88 -13.50 -13.54 14.88
N SER A 89 -14.78 -13.69 14.51
CA SER A 89 -15.45 -15.00 14.49
C SER A 89 -15.14 -15.86 13.26
N HIS A 90 -14.69 -15.25 12.17
CA HIS A 90 -14.37 -15.91 10.92
C HIS A 90 -12.99 -15.50 10.41
N PHE A 91 -12.30 -16.43 9.77
CA PHE A 91 -10.96 -16.23 9.23
C PHE A 91 -10.88 -16.66 7.77
N LEU A 92 -10.10 -15.93 6.98
CA LEU A 92 -9.73 -16.27 5.61
C LEU A 92 -8.21 -16.22 5.50
N VAL A 93 -7.63 -17.29 4.97
CA VAL A 93 -6.18 -17.39 4.75
C VAL A 93 -5.91 -17.36 3.26
N GLY A 94 -4.94 -16.54 2.84
CA GLY A 94 -4.56 -16.36 1.45
C GLY A 94 -4.30 -14.90 1.13
N ASP A 95 -4.41 -14.57 -0.13
CA ASP A 95 -4.16 -13.22 -0.64
C ASP A 95 -5.48 -12.55 -1.08
N LEU A 96 -5.57 -11.24 -0.84
CA LEU A 96 -6.63 -10.38 -1.33
C LEU A 96 -6.21 -9.74 -2.65
N TYR A 97 -6.95 -10.05 -3.72
CA TYR A 97 -6.76 -9.45 -5.03
C TYR A 97 -7.85 -8.42 -5.32
N GLN A 98 -7.42 -7.23 -5.76
CA GLN A 98 -8.30 -6.25 -6.39
C GLN A 98 -8.33 -6.49 -7.90
N ASN A 99 -9.53 -6.53 -8.48
CA ASN A 99 -9.72 -6.43 -9.92
C ASN A 99 -9.72 -4.94 -10.33
N ALA A 100 -8.54 -4.38 -10.59
CA ALA A 100 -8.37 -2.98 -10.98
C ALA A 100 -8.44 -2.81 -12.51
N ASP A 101 -8.57 -1.57 -12.98
CA ASP A 101 -8.66 -1.26 -14.42
C ASP A 101 -7.46 -1.75 -15.24
N ASN A 102 -6.30 -1.90 -14.61
CA ASN A 102 -5.04 -2.36 -15.21
C ASN A 102 -4.72 -3.84 -14.93
N GLY A 103 -5.64 -4.59 -14.33
CA GLY A 103 -5.51 -6.02 -14.05
C GLY A 103 -5.64 -6.37 -12.57
N LEU A 104 -5.31 -7.63 -12.24
CA LEU A 104 -5.33 -8.12 -10.86
C LEU A 104 -4.15 -7.55 -10.08
N VAL A 105 -4.48 -6.91 -8.96
CA VAL A 105 -3.53 -6.34 -8.01
C VAL A 105 -3.58 -7.14 -6.72
N ASN A 106 -2.46 -7.75 -6.32
CA ASN A 106 -2.37 -8.42 -5.02
C ASN A 106 -2.14 -7.38 -3.91
N LEU A 107 -3.19 -7.07 -3.15
CA LEU A 107 -3.14 -6.09 -2.06
C LEU A 107 -2.32 -6.60 -0.87
N THR A 108 -2.34 -7.91 -0.62
CA THR A 108 -1.54 -8.55 0.44
C THR A 108 -0.05 -8.35 0.18
N GLU A 109 0.40 -8.62 -1.05
CA GLU A 109 1.80 -8.41 -1.44
C GLU A 109 2.19 -6.93 -1.47
N GLN A 110 1.26 -6.02 -1.79
CA GLN A 110 1.53 -4.59 -1.66
C GLN A 110 1.80 -4.19 -0.21
N SER A 111 0.99 -4.65 0.75
CA SER A 111 1.24 -4.42 2.18
C SER A 111 2.59 -4.98 2.61
N ARG A 112 2.87 -6.26 2.29
CA ARG A 112 4.14 -6.93 2.60
C ARG A 112 5.35 -6.20 2.00
N ASN A 113 5.22 -5.64 0.80
CA ASN A 113 6.28 -4.87 0.17
C ASN A 113 6.56 -3.55 0.90
N GLN A 114 5.54 -2.86 1.40
CA GLN A 114 5.70 -1.63 2.17
C GLN A 114 6.45 -1.90 3.48
N GLU A 115 6.09 -2.97 4.18
CA GLU A 115 6.75 -3.39 5.41
C GLU A 115 8.20 -3.79 5.16
N ARG A 116 8.45 -4.60 4.12
CA ARG A 116 9.81 -4.97 3.73
C ARG A 116 10.64 -3.74 3.40
N ALA A 117 10.06 -2.76 2.72
CA ALA A 117 10.73 -1.49 2.43
C ALA A 117 11.05 -0.71 3.71
N ALA A 118 10.13 -0.64 4.66
CA ALA A 118 10.35 0.00 5.95
C ALA A 118 11.44 -0.71 6.78
N ALA A 119 11.39 -2.03 6.86
CA ALA A 119 12.40 -2.85 7.54
C ALA A 119 13.79 -2.67 6.91
N LEU A 120 13.87 -2.64 5.57
CA LEU A 120 15.13 -2.38 4.86
C LEU A 120 15.66 -0.96 5.08
N ALA A 121 14.77 0.03 5.14
CA ALA A 121 15.15 1.42 5.40
C ALA A 121 15.68 1.64 6.82
N ALA A 122 15.30 0.78 7.77
CA ALA A 122 15.80 0.83 9.15
C ALA A 122 17.23 0.29 9.30
N ILE A 123 17.77 -0.42 8.30
CA ILE A 123 19.14 -0.97 8.35
C ILE A 123 20.16 0.15 8.09
N PRO A 124 21.09 0.43 9.02
CA PRO A 124 22.12 1.45 8.85
C PRO A 124 23.00 1.19 7.62
N GLU A 125 23.42 2.25 6.91
CA GLU A 125 24.33 2.11 5.77
C GLU A 125 25.68 1.48 6.16
N SER A 126 26.15 1.71 7.39
CA SER A 126 27.37 1.08 7.94
C SER A 126 27.29 -0.44 8.05
N GLU A 127 26.08 -1.01 8.06
CA GLU A 127 25.83 -2.45 8.13
C GLU A 127 25.57 -3.06 6.74
N ARG A 128 25.67 -2.24 5.69
CA ARG A 128 25.38 -2.64 4.31
C ARG A 128 26.64 -2.73 3.48
N VAL A 129 26.76 -3.79 2.70
CA VAL A 129 27.75 -3.88 1.62
C VAL A 129 27.15 -3.28 0.36
N VAL A 130 27.65 -2.12 -0.07
CA VAL A 130 27.11 -1.38 -1.22
C VAL A 130 28.02 -1.54 -2.44
N PHE A 131 27.50 -2.21 -3.48
CA PHE A 131 28.13 -2.24 -4.80
C PHE A 131 27.51 -1.16 -5.69
N ARG A 132 28.27 -0.13 -6.04
CA ARG A 132 27.80 1.00 -6.86
C ARG A 132 28.69 1.19 -8.10
N GLY A 133 28.07 1.40 -9.26
CA GLY A 133 28.76 1.77 -10.49
C GLY A 133 29.21 3.24 -10.49
N VAL A 134 29.93 3.65 -11.54
CA VAL A 134 30.39 5.04 -11.68
C VAL A 134 29.22 5.98 -12.05
N GLU A 135 28.28 5.49 -12.85
CA GLU A 135 27.10 6.24 -13.26
C GLU A 135 25.93 6.07 -12.27
N GLU A 136 24.93 6.95 -12.40
CA GLU A 136 23.74 6.94 -11.55
C GLU A 136 22.87 5.69 -11.80
N PRO A 137 22.48 4.96 -10.74
CA PRO A 137 21.74 3.71 -10.90
C PRO A 137 20.31 3.94 -11.39
N LYS A 138 19.91 3.20 -12.43
CA LYS A 138 18.52 3.18 -12.92
C LYS A 138 17.55 2.42 -11.99
N ALA A 139 18.09 1.52 -11.17
CA ALA A 139 17.36 0.73 -10.20
C ALA A 139 18.32 0.31 -9.07
N THR A 140 17.76 0.00 -7.90
CA THR A 140 18.49 -0.54 -6.76
C THR A 140 17.87 -1.87 -6.37
N VAL A 141 18.69 -2.87 -6.10
CA VAL A 141 18.28 -4.17 -5.56
C VAL A 141 18.97 -4.35 -4.22
N VAL A 142 18.22 -4.82 -3.23
CA VAL A 142 18.75 -5.18 -1.91
C VAL A 142 18.67 -6.70 -1.77
N VAL A 143 19.79 -7.33 -1.42
CA VAL A 143 19.92 -8.78 -1.33
C VAL A 143 20.27 -9.14 0.12
N PHE A 144 19.51 -10.07 0.70
CA PHE A 144 19.89 -10.74 1.94
C PHE A 144 20.77 -11.94 1.59
N THR A 145 21.99 -11.97 2.13
CA THR A 145 23.01 -12.98 1.84
C THR A 145 23.84 -13.31 3.08
#